data_AF-A0A841HW84-F1
#
_entry.id   AF-A0A841HW84-F1
#
_cell.length_a   1.000
_cell.length_b   1.000
_cell.length_c   1.000
_cell.angle_alpha   90.00
_cell.angle_beta   90.00
_cell.angle_gamma   90.00
#
_symmetry.space_group_name_H-M   'P 1'
#
loop_
_entity.id
_entity.type
_entity.pdbx_description
1 polymer ?
#
loop_
_entity_poly.entity_id
_entity_poly.type
_entity_poly.pdbx_seq_one_letter_code
_entity_poly.pdbx_strand_id
1 'polypeptide(L)'
;MALILLALLGLSAASAQLTYPPEELANVLGGKLKGNTLRFHSSLFGSAVLNLEVRGGLVTRVTYAGKPDDINAAARGIAYASGYFDTVNDLVKWMSLNRQVLHGRGPQQVDFADDVNLTVDWGDRLRFALEMRKYTFDDAYDRHVLGRSGPIIREFSDFECPYCAQLYREVMPTIKRAVQQGQARFSYLQVPLTRIHPQAMPLALGSECAAQQGKFYPFHDLAFETDARVAPIELARRLKLDAPKFTKCLKDPAVRKRVDADNALAERVGVRGTPTTFVGPYRVYDPHNPEAYLHLIRFIHATK
;
A
#
# COMPACT_ATOMS: atom_id res chain seq x y z
N MET A 1 -1.31 -26.41 -0.04
CA MET A 1 -0.38 -25.30 -0.30
C MET A 1 0.28 -24.94 1.01
N ALA A 2 1.57 -25.27 1.17
CA ALA A 2 2.34 -24.83 2.34
C ALA A 2 2.93 -23.46 2.00
N LEU A 3 2.51 -22.40 2.69
CA LEU A 3 3.14 -21.08 2.57
C LEU A 3 4.56 -21.18 3.14
N ILE A 4 5.57 -20.87 2.32
CA ILE A 4 6.96 -20.74 2.79
C ILE A 4 7.19 -19.24 3.03
N LEU A 5 7.35 -18.87 4.30
CA LEU A 5 7.40 -17.49 4.77
C LEU A 5 8.80 -16.89 4.53
N LEU A 6 8.87 -15.72 3.88
CA LEU A 6 10.06 -14.87 3.87
C LEU A 6 9.78 -13.61 4.71
N ALA A 7 10.55 -13.39 5.77
CA ALA A 7 10.42 -12.19 6.60
C ALA A 7 11.32 -11.09 6.03
N LEU A 8 10.78 -9.89 5.80
CA LEU A 8 11.51 -8.74 5.25
C LEU A 8 11.34 -7.50 6.16
N LEU A 9 12.46 -6.85 6.46
CA LEU A 9 12.54 -5.54 7.13
C LEU A 9 12.75 -4.46 6.05
N GLY A 10 12.00 -3.37 6.11
CA GLY A 10 11.98 -2.33 5.08
C GLY A 10 12.97 -1.18 5.33
N LEU A 11 13.41 -0.55 4.23
CA LEU A 11 13.72 0.89 4.07
C LEU A 11 13.90 1.22 2.57
N SER A 12 13.77 2.51 2.22
CA SER A 12 13.45 3.06 0.89
C SER A 12 14.63 3.18 -0.10
N ALA A 13 14.37 2.97 -1.39
CA ALA A 13 15.10 3.58 -2.50
C ALA A 13 14.22 3.66 -3.78
N ALA A 14 14.55 4.58 -4.69
CA ALA A 14 13.81 4.94 -5.92
C ALA A 14 13.14 3.74 -6.61
N SER A 15 11.80 3.73 -6.65
CA SER A 15 10.99 2.54 -6.79
C SER A 15 10.78 2.09 -8.24
N ALA A 16 11.39 0.98 -8.59
CA ALA A 16 10.97 0.14 -9.70
C ALA A 16 9.87 -0.77 -9.17
N GLN A 17 8.60 -0.49 -9.51
CA GLN A 17 7.46 -1.28 -9.02
C GLN A 17 6.57 -1.71 -10.19
N LEU A 18 5.84 -2.80 -10.00
CA LEU A 18 4.55 -2.94 -10.69
C LEU A 18 3.73 -1.66 -10.47
N THR A 19 2.86 -1.28 -11.40
CA THR A 19 2.12 0.00 -11.40
C THR A 19 2.96 1.23 -11.71
N TYR A 20 4.12 1.06 -12.33
CA TYR A 20 4.85 2.15 -12.94
C TYR A 20 4.82 2.01 -14.47
N PRO A 21 4.97 3.12 -15.21
CA PRO A 21 5.21 3.06 -16.64
C PRO A 21 6.42 2.16 -16.94
N PRO A 22 6.37 1.35 -18.02
CA PRO A 22 7.46 0.43 -18.36
C PRO A 22 8.81 1.15 -18.55
N GLU A 23 8.79 2.40 -18.96
CA GLU A 23 9.93 3.27 -19.25
C GLU A 23 10.58 3.74 -17.95
N GLU A 24 9.77 4.04 -16.94
CA GLU A 24 10.24 4.39 -15.61
C GLU A 24 10.87 3.17 -14.93
N LEU A 25 10.22 1.99 -15.06
CA LEU A 25 10.81 0.72 -14.64
C LEU A 25 12.15 0.47 -15.34
N ALA A 26 12.23 0.68 -16.66
CA ALA A 26 13.47 0.51 -17.41
C ALA A 26 14.57 1.48 -16.93
N ASN A 27 14.23 2.75 -16.70
CA ASN A 27 15.17 3.77 -16.24
C ASN A 27 15.74 3.44 -14.86
N VAL A 28 14.89 3.07 -13.90
CA VAL A 28 15.32 2.70 -12.54
C VAL A 28 16.22 1.45 -12.57
N LEU A 29 15.93 0.50 -13.46
CA LEU A 29 16.73 -0.71 -13.62
C LEU A 29 18.01 -0.52 -14.43
N GLY A 30 18.25 0.67 -14.99
CA GLY A 30 19.34 0.91 -15.94
C GLY A 30 19.26 0.00 -17.18
N GLY A 31 18.03 -0.39 -17.55
CA GLY A 31 17.75 -1.39 -18.57
C GLY A 31 17.34 -0.80 -19.92
N LYS A 32 17.37 -1.64 -20.95
CA LYS A 32 16.85 -1.34 -22.28
C LYS A 32 15.51 -2.04 -22.46
N LEU A 33 14.46 -1.26 -22.64
CA LEU A 33 13.15 -1.75 -23.03
C LEU A 33 13.06 -1.89 -24.56
N LYS A 34 12.59 -3.04 -25.04
CA LYS A 34 12.25 -3.25 -26.45
C LYS A 34 10.89 -3.96 -26.53
N GLY A 35 9.86 -3.21 -26.89
CA GLY A 35 8.48 -3.68 -26.76
C GLY A 35 8.18 -4.05 -25.30
N ASN A 36 7.73 -5.28 -25.07
CA ASN A 36 7.40 -5.78 -23.73
C ASN A 36 8.57 -6.50 -23.03
N THR A 37 9.78 -6.46 -23.60
CA THR A 37 10.94 -7.12 -23.01
C THR A 37 11.92 -6.09 -22.44
N LEU A 38 12.22 -6.21 -21.16
CA LEU A 38 13.20 -5.39 -20.45
C LEU A 38 14.47 -6.20 -20.20
N ARG A 39 15.61 -5.70 -20.68
CA ARG A 39 16.92 -6.26 -20.39
C ARG A 39 17.72 -5.32 -19.51
N PHE A 40 18.32 -5.81 -18.45
CA PHE A 40 19.16 -5.00 -17.58
C PHE A 40 20.43 -5.75 -17.16
N HIS A 41 21.47 -4.99 -16.82
CA HIS A 41 22.78 -5.51 -16.46
C HIS A 41 23.33 -4.74 -15.25
N SER A 42 23.96 -5.45 -14.31
CA SER A 42 24.68 -4.85 -13.19
C SER A 42 26.08 -5.46 -13.08
N SER A 43 27.06 -4.61 -12.73
CA SER A 43 28.47 -4.98 -12.59
C SER A 43 28.71 -5.97 -11.44
N LEU A 44 27.94 -5.82 -10.37
CA LEU A 44 27.77 -6.84 -9.35
C LEU A 44 26.80 -7.87 -9.97
N PHE A 45 27.10 -9.14 -10.04
CA PHE A 45 26.09 -10.17 -10.31
C PHE A 45 25.31 -10.26 -11.67
N GLY A 46 25.64 -9.55 -12.76
CA GLY A 46 25.32 -9.99 -14.15
C GLY A 46 24.04 -9.45 -14.82
N SER A 47 23.55 -10.11 -15.88
CA SER A 47 22.40 -9.67 -16.72
C SER A 47 21.11 -10.48 -16.50
N ALA A 48 19.94 -9.84 -16.61
CA ALA A 48 18.64 -10.49 -16.60
C ALA A 48 17.71 -9.96 -17.71
N VAL A 49 16.74 -10.79 -18.11
CA VAL A 49 15.72 -10.48 -19.12
C VAL A 49 14.34 -10.72 -18.52
N LEU A 50 13.54 -9.67 -18.45
CA LEU A 50 12.18 -9.69 -17.94
C LEU A 50 11.20 -9.47 -19.09
N ASN A 51 10.05 -10.15 -19.03
CA ASN A 51 8.92 -9.84 -19.88
C ASN A 51 7.85 -9.12 -19.04
N LEU A 52 7.42 -7.97 -19.54
CA LEU A 52 6.47 -7.07 -18.91
C LEU A 52 5.10 -7.24 -19.57
N GLU A 53 4.06 -7.36 -18.76
CA GLU A 53 2.69 -7.19 -19.23
C GLU A 53 2.21 -5.79 -18.86
N VAL A 54 1.85 -5.00 -19.87
CA VAL A 54 1.44 -3.62 -19.70
C VAL A 54 -0.05 -3.49 -19.95
N ARG A 55 -0.78 -2.90 -19.01
CA ARG A 55 -2.21 -2.59 -19.14
C ARG A 55 -2.46 -1.18 -18.64
N GLY A 56 -3.26 -0.41 -19.36
CA GLY A 56 -3.53 0.98 -18.98
C GLY A 56 -2.28 1.86 -18.85
N GLY A 57 -1.22 1.53 -19.61
CA GLY A 57 0.07 2.23 -19.56
C GLY A 57 1.01 1.83 -18.42
N LEU A 58 0.61 0.90 -17.53
CA LEU A 58 1.45 0.46 -16.41
C LEU A 58 1.81 -1.02 -16.49
N VAL A 59 2.95 -1.37 -15.91
CA VAL A 59 3.37 -2.77 -15.75
C VAL A 59 2.51 -3.45 -14.69
N THR A 60 1.81 -4.52 -15.07
CA THR A 60 0.86 -5.27 -14.20
C THR A 60 1.36 -6.65 -13.83
N ARG A 61 2.21 -7.24 -14.67
CA ARG A 61 2.85 -8.52 -14.45
C ARG A 61 4.27 -8.48 -14.99
N VAL A 62 5.20 -9.07 -14.25
CA VAL A 62 6.59 -9.28 -14.66
C VAL A 62 6.86 -10.77 -14.62
N THR A 63 7.45 -11.31 -15.68
CA THR A 63 7.85 -12.72 -15.74
C THR A 63 9.29 -12.88 -16.16
N TYR A 64 9.87 -13.99 -15.71
CA TYR A 64 11.24 -14.37 -16.00
C TYR A 64 11.30 -15.87 -16.31
N ALA A 65 12.25 -16.26 -17.16
CA ALA A 65 12.56 -17.66 -17.44
C ALA A 65 14.06 -17.82 -17.72
N GLY A 66 14.80 -18.36 -16.77
CA GLY A 66 16.26 -18.59 -16.83
C GLY A 66 16.64 -20.06 -16.81
N LYS A 67 17.95 -20.32 -16.67
CA LYS A 67 18.45 -21.67 -16.37
C LYS A 67 18.03 -22.09 -14.94
N PRO A 68 17.93 -23.38 -14.63
CA PRO A 68 17.54 -23.85 -13.29
C PRO A 68 18.45 -23.38 -12.14
N ASP A 69 19.70 -23.00 -12.43
CA ASP A 69 20.71 -22.52 -11.49
C ASP A 69 20.85 -20.98 -11.47
N ASP A 70 20.03 -20.26 -12.24
CA ASP A 70 20.10 -18.82 -12.46
C ASP A 70 19.46 -18.00 -11.31
N ILE A 71 19.69 -18.45 -10.07
CA ILE A 71 19.07 -17.94 -8.84
C ILE A 71 19.32 -16.45 -8.66
N ASN A 72 20.57 -16.01 -8.87
CA ASN A 72 20.94 -14.61 -8.70
C ASN A 72 20.16 -13.71 -9.66
N ALA A 73 20.05 -14.08 -10.94
CA ALA A 73 19.31 -13.31 -11.93
C ALA A 73 17.81 -13.26 -11.60
N ALA A 74 17.23 -14.39 -11.17
CA ALA A 74 15.82 -14.46 -10.76
C ALA A 74 15.54 -13.61 -9.51
N ALA A 75 16.34 -13.74 -8.46
CA ALA A 75 16.20 -12.98 -7.22
C ALA A 75 16.32 -11.47 -7.47
N ARG A 76 17.23 -11.03 -8.34
CA ARG A 76 17.32 -9.62 -8.74
C ARG A 76 16.13 -9.21 -9.56
N GLY A 77 15.70 -9.99 -10.53
CA GLY A 77 14.47 -9.73 -11.27
C GLY A 77 13.25 -9.52 -10.35
N ILE A 78 13.14 -10.32 -9.29
CA ILE A 78 12.07 -10.19 -8.29
C ILE A 78 12.23 -8.90 -7.49
N ALA A 79 13.34 -8.75 -6.76
CA ALA A 79 13.58 -7.61 -5.87
C ALA A 79 13.44 -6.27 -6.60
N TYR A 80 14.00 -6.19 -7.80
CA TYR A 80 14.01 -4.96 -8.58
C TYR A 80 12.67 -4.66 -9.26
N ALA A 81 11.94 -5.66 -9.76
CA ALA A 81 10.63 -5.39 -10.36
C ALA A 81 9.53 -5.09 -9.33
N SER A 82 9.79 -5.41 -8.06
CA SER A 82 8.88 -5.23 -6.93
C SER A 82 9.31 -4.13 -5.96
N GLY A 83 10.35 -3.36 -6.26
CA GLY A 83 10.82 -2.22 -5.45
C GLY A 83 11.51 -2.59 -4.13
N TYR A 84 11.48 -3.87 -3.75
CA TYR A 84 12.10 -4.43 -2.55
C TYR A 84 13.58 -4.75 -2.79
N PHE A 85 14.41 -3.76 -3.15
CA PHE A 85 15.79 -3.97 -3.60
C PHE A 85 16.71 -4.64 -2.57
N ASP A 86 16.52 -4.34 -1.29
CA ASP A 86 17.37 -4.87 -0.21
C ASP A 86 17.19 -6.38 0.02
N THR A 87 16.17 -6.97 -0.62
CA THR A 87 15.77 -8.37 -0.43
C THR A 87 16.52 -9.34 -1.33
N VAL A 88 17.40 -8.85 -2.21
CA VAL A 88 18.16 -9.69 -3.15
C VAL A 88 18.88 -10.83 -2.44
N ASN A 89 19.62 -10.52 -1.37
CA ASN A 89 20.42 -11.54 -0.67
C ASN A 89 19.53 -12.56 0.04
N ASP A 90 18.43 -12.11 0.65
CA ASP A 90 17.47 -12.99 1.32
C ASP A 90 16.74 -13.89 0.32
N LEU A 91 16.36 -13.35 -0.85
CA LEU A 91 15.79 -14.13 -1.95
C LEU A 91 16.79 -15.16 -2.48
N VAL A 92 18.05 -14.79 -2.71
CA VAL A 92 19.10 -15.73 -3.15
C VAL A 92 19.24 -16.87 -2.14
N LYS A 93 19.33 -16.55 -0.85
CA LYS A 93 19.44 -17.53 0.23
C LYS A 93 18.21 -18.43 0.27
N TRP A 94 17.01 -17.86 0.28
CA TRP A 94 15.75 -18.59 0.32
C TRP A 94 15.62 -19.52 -0.90
N MET A 95 15.87 -19.01 -2.10
CA MET A 95 15.81 -19.78 -3.35
C MET A 95 16.81 -20.95 -3.32
N SER A 96 18.03 -20.71 -2.84
CA SER A 96 19.07 -21.75 -2.73
C SER A 96 18.67 -22.87 -1.78
N LEU A 97 18.08 -22.52 -0.62
CA LEU A 97 17.62 -23.49 0.38
C LEU A 97 16.39 -24.29 -0.09
N ASN A 98 15.53 -23.67 -0.90
CA ASN A 98 14.25 -24.28 -1.30
C ASN A 98 14.28 -24.95 -2.67
N ARG A 99 15.33 -24.75 -3.49
CA ARG A 99 15.43 -25.30 -4.86
C ARG A 99 15.08 -26.78 -4.95
N GLN A 100 15.69 -27.62 -4.12
CA GLN A 100 15.48 -29.07 -4.18
C GLN A 100 14.04 -29.45 -3.82
N VAL A 101 13.44 -28.74 -2.86
CA VAL A 101 12.08 -29.02 -2.39
C VAL A 101 11.04 -28.55 -3.41
N LEU A 102 11.31 -27.45 -4.12
CA LEU A 102 10.39 -26.87 -5.10
C LEU A 102 10.49 -27.53 -6.49
N HIS A 103 11.59 -28.22 -6.79
CA HIS A 103 11.82 -28.83 -8.09
C HIS A 103 10.71 -29.81 -8.49
N GLY A 104 10.14 -29.61 -9.69
CA GLY A 104 9.10 -30.47 -10.26
C GLY A 104 7.71 -30.32 -9.63
N ARG A 105 7.51 -29.37 -8.70
CA ARG A 105 6.20 -29.13 -8.06
C ARG A 105 5.29 -28.18 -8.83
N GLY A 106 5.76 -27.66 -9.96
CA GLY A 106 5.09 -26.59 -10.68
C GLY A 106 5.10 -25.27 -9.90
N PRO A 107 4.38 -24.24 -10.38
CA PRO A 107 4.39 -22.91 -9.79
C PRO A 107 3.91 -22.90 -8.33
N GLN A 108 4.75 -22.39 -7.44
CA GLN A 108 4.46 -22.23 -6.01
C GLN A 108 4.35 -20.75 -5.65
N GLN A 109 3.30 -20.40 -4.91
CA GLN A 109 3.14 -19.06 -4.36
C GLN A 109 4.11 -18.85 -3.19
N VAL A 110 4.81 -17.72 -3.20
CA VAL A 110 5.76 -17.32 -2.18
C VAL A 110 5.22 -16.09 -1.47
N ASP A 111 5.17 -16.16 -0.14
CA ASP A 111 4.86 -14.98 0.66
C ASP A 111 6.10 -14.08 0.69
N PHE A 112 6.00 -12.96 -0.01
CA PHE A 112 7.14 -12.08 -0.32
C PHE A 112 6.85 -10.66 0.14
N ALA A 113 5.77 -10.07 -0.36
CA ALA A 113 5.41 -8.70 -0.06
C ALA A 113 3.89 -8.55 0.03
N ASP A 114 3.44 -7.44 0.60
CA ASP A 114 2.01 -7.21 0.81
C ASP A 114 1.31 -6.79 -0.49
N ASP A 115 1.95 -6.00 -1.34
CA ASP A 115 1.35 -5.40 -2.52
C ASP A 115 1.49 -6.24 -3.80
N VAL A 116 2.28 -7.32 -3.76
CA VAL A 116 2.51 -8.21 -4.91
C VAL A 116 2.33 -9.69 -4.59
N ASN A 117 1.92 -10.46 -5.60
CA ASN A 117 1.92 -11.91 -5.60
C ASN A 117 3.17 -12.39 -6.32
N LEU A 118 4.01 -13.16 -5.62
CA LEU A 118 5.15 -13.85 -6.21
C LEU A 118 4.82 -15.33 -6.39
N THR A 119 5.05 -15.83 -7.60
CA THR A 119 5.04 -17.26 -7.91
C THR A 119 6.40 -17.66 -8.44
N VAL A 120 6.95 -18.76 -7.93
CA VAL A 120 8.22 -19.34 -8.39
C VAL A 120 7.97 -20.77 -8.87
N ASP A 121 8.49 -21.10 -10.05
CA ASP A 121 8.39 -22.42 -10.64
C ASP A 121 9.78 -22.95 -10.99
N TRP A 122 10.08 -24.17 -10.55
CA TRP A 122 11.37 -24.82 -10.70
C TRP A 122 11.23 -26.15 -11.43
N GLY A 123 11.70 -26.20 -12.68
CA GLY A 123 11.83 -27.43 -13.46
C GLY A 123 13.07 -27.34 -14.35
N ASP A 124 12.94 -27.68 -15.63
CA ASP A 124 13.99 -27.51 -16.64
C ASP A 124 14.42 -26.04 -16.83
N ARG A 125 13.61 -25.11 -16.31
CA ARG A 125 13.90 -23.68 -16.21
C ARG A 125 13.49 -23.18 -14.83
N LEU A 126 14.19 -22.16 -14.35
CA LEU A 126 13.72 -21.33 -13.25
C LEU A 126 12.82 -20.24 -13.81
N ARG A 127 11.58 -20.17 -13.32
CA ARG A 127 10.64 -19.12 -13.70
C ARG A 127 10.13 -18.41 -12.45
N PHE A 128 9.82 -17.13 -12.60
CA PHE A 128 8.99 -16.43 -11.64
C PHE A 128 7.93 -15.59 -12.36
N ALA A 129 6.85 -15.31 -11.63
CA ALA A 129 5.88 -14.29 -11.99
C ALA A 129 5.62 -13.40 -10.78
N LEU A 130 5.66 -12.09 -11.01
CA LEU A 130 5.23 -11.06 -10.09
C LEU A 130 3.99 -10.39 -10.64
N GLU A 131 2.95 -10.27 -9.82
CA GLU A 131 1.68 -9.63 -10.17
C GLU A 131 1.21 -8.72 -9.06
N MET A 132 0.44 -7.69 -9.41
CA MET A 132 -0.20 -6.84 -8.41
C MET A 132 -1.17 -7.66 -7.56
N ARG A 133 -1.06 -7.58 -6.23
CA ARG A 133 -2.01 -8.20 -5.34
C ARG A 133 -3.30 -7.39 -5.31
N LYS A 134 -4.43 -8.08 -5.49
CA LYS A 134 -5.77 -7.52 -5.31
C LYS A 134 -6.30 -7.85 -3.93
N TYR A 135 -6.79 -6.83 -3.26
CA TYR A 135 -7.49 -6.89 -1.99
C TYR A 135 -8.99 -6.73 -2.22
N THR A 136 -9.78 -7.45 -1.44
CA THR A 136 -11.23 -7.31 -1.41
C THR A 136 -11.63 -6.53 -0.18
N PHE A 137 -12.46 -5.52 -0.38
CA PHE A 137 -13.01 -4.68 0.69
C PHE A 137 -14.52 -4.78 0.67
N ASP A 138 -15.12 -4.74 1.85
CA ASP A 138 -16.55 -4.51 2.00
C ASP A 138 -16.78 -2.99 2.03
N ASP A 139 -17.53 -2.48 1.05
CA ASP A 139 -17.80 -1.05 0.90
C ASP A 139 -18.58 -0.46 2.09
N ALA A 140 -19.17 -1.30 2.97
CA ALA A 140 -19.80 -0.85 4.22
C ALA A 140 -18.83 -0.16 5.19
N TYR A 141 -17.52 -0.39 5.03
CA TYR A 141 -16.48 0.26 5.83
C TYR A 141 -16.11 1.66 5.32
N ASP A 142 -16.47 2.01 4.09
CA ASP A 142 -16.16 3.31 3.49
C ASP A 142 -17.11 4.38 4.02
N ARG A 143 -16.85 4.81 5.26
CA ARG A 143 -17.60 5.88 5.92
C ARG A 143 -16.98 7.23 5.59
N HIS A 144 -17.82 8.26 5.73
CA HIS A 144 -17.43 9.66 5.54
C HIS A 144 -16.66 9.88 4.24
N VAL A 145 -17.13 9.38 3.10
CA VAL A 145 -16.34 9.44 1.86
C VAL A 145 -16.27 10.87 1.30
N LEU A 146 -15.06 11.36 0.98
CA LEU A 146 -14.90 12.52 0.09
C LEU A 146 -14.99 12.11 -1.38
N GLY A 147 -15.63 12.95 -2.18
CA GLY A 147 -15.79 12.73 -3.62
C GLY A 147 -17.00 11.88 -3.97
N ARG A 148 -17.32 11.83 -5.26
CA ARG A 148 -18.52 11.15 -5.79
C ARG A 148 -18.21 10.10 -6.87
N SER A 149 -17.03 10.13 -7.47
CA SER A 149 -16.69 9.31 -8.64
C SER A 149 -15.22 8.86 -8.59
N GLY A 150 -14.92 7.82 -9.37
CA GLY A 150 -13.58 7.24 -9.42
C GLY A 150 -13.35 6.12 -8.39
N PRO A 151 -12.18 5.44 -8.48
CA PRO A 151 -11.74 4.49 -7.46
C PRO A 151 -11.66 5.16 -6.08
N ILE A 152 -11.94 4.39 -5.04
CA ILE A 152 -11.78 4.86 -3.67
C ILE A 152 -10.34 4.67 -3.21
N ILE A 153 -9.79 5.69 -2.59
CA ILE A 153 -8.55 5.67 -1.84
C ILE A 153 -8.92 5.40 -0.39
N ARG A 154 -8.40 4.31 0.18
CA ARG A 154 -8.61 3.94 1.58
C ARG A 154 -7.31 4.17 2.33
N GLU A 155 -7.35 5.02 3.35
CA GLU A 155 -6.21 5.27 4.24
C GLU A 155 -6.49 4.68 5.62
N PHE A 156 -5.67 3.70 6.04
CA PHE A 156 -5.64 3.19 7.40
C PHE A 156 -4.59 3.96 8.21
N SER A 157 -5.03 4.72 9.20
CA SER A 157 -4.21 5.79 9.77
C SER A 157 -4.55 6.09 11.23
N ASP A 158 -3.64 6.82 11.87
CA ASP A 158 -3.66 7.22 13.27
C ASP A 158 -3.27 8.70 13.36
N PHE A 159 -4.11 9.52 14.00
CA PHE A 159 -3.89 10.95 14.14
C PHE A 159 -2.62 11.34 14.93
N GLU A 160 -2.09 10.47 15.78
CA GLU A 160 -0.83 10.71 16.50
C GLU A 160 0.41 10.17 15.79
N CYS A 161 0.23 9.36 14.73
CA CYS A 161 1.35 8.75 14.05
C CYS A 161 2.12 9.80 13.23
N PRO A 162 3.45 9.97 13.47
CA PRO A 162 4.24 10.96 12.76
C PRO A 162 4.33 10.68 11.24
N TYR A 163 4.32 9.41 10.84
CA TYR A 163 4.28 9.02 9.43
C TYR A 163 2.91 9.31 8.79
N CYS A 164 1.81 9.21 9.53
CA CYS A 164 0.49 9.61 9.03
C CYS A 164 0.43 11.13 8.84
N ALA A 165 0.96 11.89 9.80
CA ALA A 165 1.08 13.34 9.67
C ALA A 165 1.97 13.75 8.49
N GLN A 166 3.03 12.98 8.20
CA GLN A 166 3.86 13.19 7.00
C GLN A 166 3.05 12.94 5.72
N LEU A 167 2.33 11.83 5.62
CA LEU A 167 1.45 11.54 4.48
C LEU A 167 0.42 12.65 4.30
N TYR A 168 -0.21 13.11 5.38
CA TYR A 168 -1.15 14.24 5.34
C TYR A 168 -0.52 15.47 4.68
N ARG A 169 0.71 15.85 5.08
CA ARG A 169 1.40 17.01 4.52
C ARG A 169 1.81 16.83 3.06
N GLU A 170 2.35 15.66 2.71
CA GLU A 170 3.01 15.42 1.42
C GLU A 170 2.06 14.93 0.32
N VAL A 171 1.03 14.16 0.69
CA VAL A 171 0.20 13.40 -0.25
C VAL A 171 -1.25 13.88 -0.26
N MET A 172 -1.80 14.29 0.88
CA MET A 172 -3.20 14.72 0.95
C MET A 172 -3.57 15.86 -0.02
N PRO A 173 -2.70 16.84 -0.32
CA PRO A 173 -2.99 17.84 -1.36
C PRO A 173 -3.26 17.22 -2.74
N THR A 174 -2.52 16.17 -3.10
CA THR A 174 -2.69 15.43 -4.36
C THR A 174 -4.00 14.63 -4.34
N ILE A 175 -4.29 13.94 -3.23
CA ILE A 175 -5.55 13.20 -3.05
C ILE A 175 -6.75 14.14 -3.14
N LYS A 176 -6.74 15.27 -2.41
CA LYS A 176 -7.82 16.27 -2.43
C LYS A 176 -8.04 16.82 -3.84
N ARG A 177 -6.97 17.08 -4.61
CA ARG A 177 -7.06 17.52 -6.00
C ARG A 177 -7.72 16.46 -6.89
N ALA A 178 -7.29 15.20 -6.81
CA ALA A 178 -7.89 14.10 -7.58
C ALA A 178 -9.38 13.92 -7.24
N VAL A 179 -9.73 14.04 -5.96
CA VAL A 179 -11.13 14.00 -5.50
C VAL A 179 -11.96 15.16 -6.05
N GLN A 180 -11.44 16.39 -6.00
CA GLN A 180 -12.11 17.57 -6.56
C GLN A 180 -12.33 17.48 -8.08
N GLN A 181 -11.38 16.86 -8.77
CA GLN A 181 -11.46 16.60 -10.22
C GLN A 181 -12.38 15.40 -10.56
N GLY A 182 -13.00 14.76 -9.57
CA GLY A 182 -13.87 13.60 -9.77
C GLY A 182 -13.12 12.33 -10.23
N GLN A 183 -11.79 12.31 -10.07
CA GLN A 183 -10.95 11.19 -10.48
C GLN A 183 -10.85 10.12 -9.40
N ALA A 184 -11.14 10.46 -8.14
CA ALA A 184 -11.08 9.53 -7.03
C ALA A 184 -12.10 9.87 -5.94
N ARG A 185 -12.32 8.91 -5.06
CA ARG A 185 -12.95 9.09 -3.75
C ARG A 185 -11.92 8.85 -2.66
N PHE A 186 -12.15 9.33 -1.45
CA PHE A 186 -11.25 9.10 -0.31
C PHE A 186 -12.04 8.70 0.94
N SER A 187 -11.58 7.69 1.66
CA SER A 187 -12.10 7.28 2.97
C SER A 187 -10.94 7.08 3.94
N TYR A 188 -11.10 7.63 5.14
CA TYR A 188 -10.15 7.52 6.25
C TYR A 188 -10.67 6.48 7.23
N LEU A 189 -9.87 5.45 7.49
CA LEU A 189 -10.18 4.33 8.38
C LEU A 189 -9.29 4.40 9.62
N GLN A 190 -9.93 4.27 10.78
CA GLN A 190 -9.27 4.46 12.06
C GLN A 190 -8.43 3.25 12.46
N VAL A 191 -7.13 3.44 12.65
CA VAL A 191 -6.20 2.44 13.21
C VAL A 191 -5.42 2.98 14.41
N PRO A 192 -6.08 3.33 15.53
CA PRO A 192 -5.42 3.93 16.68
C PRO A 192 -4.42 2.98 17.36
N LEU A 193 -3.14 3.34 17.35
CA LEU A 193 -2.03 2.59 17.95
C LEU A 193 -1.92 2.84 19.47
N THR A 194 -2.97 2.47 20.19
CA THR A 194 -3.20 2.77 21.62
C THR A 194 -2.08 2.40 22.59
N ARG A 195 -1.16 1.50 22.21
CA ARG A 195 -0.01 1.12 23.05
C ARG A 195 1.08 2.19 23.11
N ILE A 196 1.20 3.01 22.07
CA ILE A 196 2.27 3.99 21.90
C ILE A 196 1.75 5.41 21.71
N HIS A 197 0.47 5.56 21.37
CA HIS A 197 -0.20 6.83 21.10
C HIS A 197 -1.42 7.02 22.04
N PRO A 198 -1.29 7.81 23.12
CA PRO A 198 -2.33 7.93 24.15
C PRO A 198 -3.61 8.67 23.70
N GLN A 199 -3.51 9.62 22.79
CA GLN A 199 -4.62 10.33 22.13
C GLN A 199 -5.14 9.67 20.85
N ALA A 200 -4.50 8.62 20.31
CA ALA A 200 -4.96 7.98 19.08
C ALA A 200 -6.44 7.55 19.13
N MET A 201 -6.84 6.83 20.19
CA MET A 201 -8.24 6.43 20.38
C MET A 201 -9.16 7.64 20.69
N PRO A 202 -8.81 8.55 21.62
CA PRO A 202 -9.56 9.79 21.82
C PRO A 202 -9.82 10.61 20.54
N LEU A 203 -8.81 10.79 19.69
CA LEU A 203 -8.92 11.53 18.42
C LEU A 203 -9.74 10.76 17.39
N ALA A 204 -9.58 9.43 17.31
CA ALA A 204 -10.43 8.59 16.47
C ALA A 204 -11.92 8.72 16.84
N LEU A 205 -12.26 8.59 18.13
CA LEU A 205 -13.62 8.81 18.63
C LEU A 205 -14.09 10.25 18.37
N GLY A 206 -13.19 11.23 18.58
CA GLY A 206 -13.46 12.64 18.34
C GLY A 206 -13.84 12.93 16.89
N SER A 207 -13.16 12.31 15.92
CA SER A 207 -13.48 12.48 14.50
C SER A 207 -14.87 11.93 14.15
N GLU A 208 -15.24 10.77 14.68
CA GLU A 208 -16.57 10.17 14.51
C GLU A 208 -17.67 11.01 15.19
N CYS A 209 -17.36 11.63 16.34
CA CYS A 209 -18.26 12.57 16.98
C CYS A 209 -18.40 13.90 16.24
N ALA A 210 -17.34 14.37 15.60
CA ALA A 210 -17.42 15.50 14.68
C ALA A 210 -18.24 15.16 13.44
N ALA A 211 -18.18 13.91 12.95
CA ALA A 211 -19.01 13.45 11.84
C ALA A 211 -20.52 13.52 12.14
N GLN A 212 -20.94 13.19 13.37
CA GLN A 212 -22.34 13.34 13.80
C GLN A 212 -22.84 14.80 13.73
N GLN A 213 -21.92 15.76 13.66
CA GLN A 213 -22.19 17.19 13.50
C GLN A 213 -21.79 17.72 12.11
N GLY A 214 -21.56 16.82 11.13
CA GLY A 214 -21.23 17.18 9.75
C GLY A 214 -19.81 17.69 9.53
N LYS A 215 -18.87 17.41 10.46
CA LYS A 215 -17.52 17.99 10.49
C LYS A 215 -16.39 16.94 10.60
N PHE A 216 -16.55 15.75 10.01
CA PHE A 216 -15.50 14.72 9.99
C PHE A 216 -14.18 15.25 9.41
N TYR A 217 -14.18 15.72 8.16
CA TYR A 217 -12.94 16.20 7.52
C TYR A 217 -12.36 17.48 8.09
N PRO A 218 -13.17 18.48 8.48
CA PRO A 218 -12.65 19.60 9.25
C PRO A 218 -11.96 19.19 10.56
N PHE A 219 -12.44 18.13 11.22
CA PHE A 219 -11.77 17.56 12.39
C PHE A 219 -10.49 16.80 12.01
N HIS A 220 -10.54 15.95 10.99
CA HIS A 220 -9.39 15.23 10.45
C HIS A 220 -8.24 16.17 10.09
N ASP A 221 -8.51 17.20 9.29
CA ASP A 221 -7.51 18.16 8.84
C ASP A 221 -6.90 18.89 10.04
N LEU A 222 -7.75 19.39 10.95
CA LEU A 222 -7.30 20.10 12.14
C LEU A 222 -6.50 19.21 13.10
N ALA A 223 -6.82 17.92 13.20
CA ALA A 223 -6.09 16.97 14.03
C ALA A 223 -4.66 16.78 13.53
N PHE A 224 -4.45 16.66 12.22
CA PHE A 224 -3.11 16.56 11.63
C PHE A 224 -2.34 17.89 11.61
N GLU A 225 -3.04 19.02 11.61
CA GLU A 225 -2.45 20.37 11.67
C GLU A 225 -2.12 20.84 13.09
N THR A 226 -2.61 20.14 14.11
CA THR A 226 -2.37 20.45 15.52
C THR A 226 -1.34 19.50 16.13
N ASP A 227 -0.80 19.84 17.30
CA ASP A 227 0.02 18.93 18.10
C ASP A 227 -0.70 17.58 18.30
N ALA A 228 0.03 16.48 18.06
CA ALA A 228 -0.47 15.11 18.15
C ALA A 228 -1.13 14.80 19.51
N ARG A 229 -0.71 15.46 20.59
CA ARG A 229 -1.21 15.20 21.95
C ARG A 229 -2.45 16.02 22.32
N VAL A 230 -3.03 16.77 21.39
CA VAL A 230 -4.21 17.59 21.61
C VAL A 230 -5.42 16.75 22.05
N ALA A 231 -6.17 17.23 23.04
CA ALA A 231 -7.41 16.60 23.43
C ALA A 231 -8.50 16.85 22.36
N PRO A 232 -9.33 15.85 22.00
CA PRO A 232 -10.34 15.99 20.95
C PRO A 232 -11.36 17.11 21.20
N ILE A 233 -11.65 17.43 22.47
CA ILE A 233 -12.59 18.51 22.84
C ILE A 233 -12.06 19.89 22.46
N GLU A 234 -10.74 20.08 22.44
CA GLU A 234 -10.14 21.36 22.02
C GLU A 234 -10.34 21.58 20.53
N LEU A 235 -10.18 20.54 19.72
CA LEU A 235 -10.44 20.58 18.29
C LEU A 235 -11.93 20.85 18.02
N ALA A 236 -12.82 20.17 18.74
CA ALA A 236 -14.26 20.41 18.67
C ALA A 236 -14.62 21.87 18.97
N ARG A 237 -13.98 22.49 19.98
CA ARG A 237 -14.17 23.91 20.32
C ARG A 237 -13.69 24.83 19.19
N ARG A 238 -12.52 24.57 18.61
CA ARG A 238 -11.99 25.36 17.47
C ARG A 238 -12.92 25.28 16.25
N LEU A 239 -13.55 24.12 16.04
CA LEU A 239 -14.54 23.89 14.99
C LEU A 239 -15.95 24.36 15.34
N LYS A 240 -16.16 24.96 16.52
CA LYS A 240 -17.45 25.45 17.01
C LYS A 240 -18.54 24.36 17.04
N LEU A 241 -18.15 23.14 17.38
CA LEU A 241 -19.09 22.04 17.60
C LEU A 241 -19.87 22.21 18.91
N ASP A 242 -21.05 21.59 19.00
CA ASP A 242 -21.83 21.49 20.23
C ASP A 242 -21.08 20.61 21.23
N ALA A 243 -20.46 21.24 22.23
CA ALA A 243 -19.60 20.59 23.21
C ALA A 243 -20.34 19.57 24.10
N PRO A 244 -21.56 19.84 24.61
CA PRO A 244 -22.36 18.83 25.30
C PRO A 244 -22.65 17.59 24.45
N LYS A 245 -23.08 17.75 23.19
CA LYS A 245 -23.31 16.62 22.28
C LYS A 245 -22.03 15.85 21.99
N PHE A 246 -20.94 16.57 21.72
CA PHE A 246 -19.63 15.97 21.46
C PHE A 246 -19.13 15.15 22.66
N THR A 247 -19.18 15.71 23.86
CA THR A 247 -18.74 15.03 25.10
C THR A 247 -19.58 13.79 25.40
N LYS A 248 -20.89 13.85 25.15
CA LYS A 248 -21.78 12.67 25.26
C LYS A 248 -21.39 11.61 24.24
N CYS A 249 -21.17 12.01 22.98
CA CYS A 249 -20.78 11.10 21.90
C CYS A 249 -19.46 10.37 22.19
N LEU A 250 -18.46 11.03 22.78
CA LEU A 250 -17.19 10.40 23.13
C LEU A 250 -17.33 9.18 24.06
N LYS A 251 -18.44 9.09 24.81
CA LYS A 251 -18.75 7.99 25.73
C LYS A 251 -19.70 6.96 25.13
N ASP A 252 -20.13 7.13 23.88
CA ASP A 252 -21.09 6.25 23.21
C ASP A 252 -20.42 4.96 22.74
N PRO A 253 -20.83 3.78 23.23
CA PRO A 253 -20.30 2.49 22.79
C PRO A 253 -20.45 2.25 21.29
N ALA A 254 -21.47 2.84 20.64
CA ALA A 254 -21.67 2.69 19.21
C ALA A 254 -20.60 3.42 18.39
N VAL A 255 -20.06 4.54 18.90
CA VAL A 255 -18.93 5.25 18.29
C VAL A 255 -17.67 4.40 18.40
N ARG A 256 -17.42 3.86 19.60
CA ARG A 256 -16.29 2.96 19.84
C ARG A 256 -16.34 1.73 18.93
N LYS A 257 -17.52 1.13 18.76
CA LYS A 257 -17.72 -0.02 17.86
C LYS A 257 -17.38 0.30 16.40
N ARG A 258 -17.59 1.52 15.92
CA ARG A 258 -17.19 1.93 14.55
C ARG A 258 -15.66 1.97 14.40
N VAL A 259 -14.97 2.58 15.36
CA VAL A 259 -13.50 2.62 15.38
C VAL A 259 -12.91 1.21 15.48
N ASP A 260 -13.45 0.37 16.37
CA ASP A 260 -12.99 -1.02 16.51
C ASP A 260 -13.28 -1.85 15.25
N ALA A 261 -14.32 -1.53 14.49
CA ALA A 261 -14.62 -2.20 13.22
C ALA A 261 -13.58 -1.87 12.15
N ASP A 262 -13.10 -0.62 12.08
CA ASP A 262 -12.02 -0.23 11.15
C ASP A 262 -10.71 -0.94 11.51
N ASN A 263 -10.36 -1.00 12.80
CA ASN A 263 -9.23 -1.78 13.30
C ASN A 263 -9.32 -3.26 12.91
N ALA A 264 -10.49 -3.89 13.10
CA ALA A 264 -10.70 -5.28 12.73
C ALA A 264 -10.62 -5.49 11.21
N LEU A 265 -11.07 -4.51 10.40
CA LEU A 265 -10.86 -4.55 8.96
C LEU A 265 -9.35 -4.51 8.64
N ALA A 266 -8.60 -3.60 9.27
CA ALA A 266 -7.16 -3.44 9.08
C ALA A 266 -6.43 -4.79 9.31
N GLU A 267 -6.75 -5.49 10.41
CA GLU A 267 -6.21 -6.82 10.71
C GLU A 267 -6.55 -7.84 9.61
N ARG A 268 -7.83 -7.90 9.18
CA ARG A 268 -8.28 -8.85 8.15
C ARG A 268 -7.62 -8.64 6.79
N VAL A 269 -7.31 -7.40 6.43
CA VAL A 269 -6.62 -7.08 5.17
C VAL A 269 -5.09 -7.02 5.33
N GLY A 270 -4.56 -7.42 6.48
CA GLY A 270 -3.11 -7.52 6.70
C GLY A 270 -2.40 -6.16 6.82
N VAL A 271 -3.09 -5.11 7.26
CA VAL A 271 -2.47 -3.83 7.64
C VAL A 271 -1.67 -4.04 8.92
N ARG A 272 -0.35 -3.87 8.82
CA ARG A 272 0.61 -4.10 9.93
C ARG A 272 1.13 -2.81 10.56
N GLY A 273 0.76 -1.66 10.02
CA GLY A 273 1.21 -0.35 10.48
C GLY A 273 0.52 0.79 9.75
N THR A 274 0.71 2.00 10.28
CA THR A 274 0.11 3.23 9.76
C THR A 274 1.19 4.21 9.29
N PRO A 275 0.99 4.93 8.18
CA PRO A 275 -0.14 4.81 7.27
C PRO A 275 -0.02 3.57 6.39
N THR A 276 -1.14 2.94 6.07
CA THR A 276 -1.24 2.00 4.95
C THR A 276 -2.37 2.46 4.04
N THR A 277 -2.12 2.57 2.74
CA THR A 277 -3.11 3.06 1.80
C THR A 277 -3.37 2.10 0.64
N PHE A 278 -4.57 2.19 0.09
CA PHE A 278 -5.02 1.43 -1.08
C PHE A 278 -5.71 2.37 -2.07
N VAL A 279 -5.58 2.09 -3.36
CA VAL A 279 -6.41 2.68 -4.41
C VAL A 279 -7.20 1.55 -5.06
N GLY A 280 -8.53 1.57 -4.88
CA GLY A 280 -9.38 0.44 -5.23
C GLY A 280 -8.91 -0.85 -4.53
N PRO A 281 -8.61 -1.94 -5.27
CA PRO A 281 -8.14 -3.18 -4.68
C PRO A 281 -6.61 -3.24 -4.50
N TYR A 282 -5.86 -2.21 -4.86
CA TYR A 282 -4.40 -2.28 -4.91
C TYR A 282 -3.77 -1.49 -3.77
N ARG A 283 -2.85 -2.13 -3.04
CA ARG A 283 -2.08 -1.46 -1.99
C ARG A 283 -1.07 -0.51 -2.63
N VAL A 284 -0.89 0.67 -2.04
CA VAL A 284 0.19 1.59 -2.43
C VAL A 284 1.46 1.14 -1.71
N TYR A 285 2.51 0.84 -2.48
CA TYR A 285 3.81 0.40 -1.95
C TYR A 285 4.44 1.47 -1.03
N ASP A 286 4.59 2.68 -1.55
CA ASP A 286 5.08 3.84 -0.81
C ASP A 286 3.92 4.82 -0.59
N PRO A 287 3.29 4.82 0.59
CA PRO A 287 2.14 5.66 0.85
C PRO A 287 2.49 7.16 0.93
N HIS A 288 3.78 7.52 0.97
CA HIS A 288 4.26 8.91 0.98
C HIS A 288 4.61 9.43 -0.43
N ASN A 289 4.56 8.59 -1.46
CA ASN A 289 4.76 9.01 -2.84
C ASN A 289 3.43 9.41 -3.50
N PRO A 290 3.17 10.72 -3.77
CA PRO A 290 1.92 11.15 -4.39
C PRO A 290 1.70 10.58 -5.81
N GLU A 291 2.76 10.33 -6.58
CA GLU A 291 2.62 9.82 -7.95
C GLU A 291 2.12 8.37 -7.97
N ALA A 292 2.44 7.58 -6.93
CA ALA A 292 1.97 6.19 -6.81
C ALA A 292 0.43 6.11 -6.79
N TYR A 293 -0.24 7.08 -6.16
CA TYR A 293 -1.70 7.17 -6.16
C TYR A 293 -2.23 7.50 -7.56
N LEU A 294 -1.60 8.47 -8.24
CA LEU A 294 -2.02 8.89 -9.57
C LEU A 294 -1.83 7.78 -10.61
N HIS A 295 -0.74 7.01 -10.51
CA HIS A 295 -0.53 5.80 -11.30
C HIS A 295 -1.70 4.83 -11.13
N LEU A 296 -2.00 4.43 -9.90
CA LEU A 296 -3.10 3.49 -9.64
C LEU A 296 -4.48 4.00 -10.07
N ILE A 297 -4.76 5.29 -9.90
CA ILE A 297 -6.01 5.90 -10.38
C ILE A 297 -6.12 5.76 -11.91
N ARG A 298 -5.07 6.17 -12.65
CA ARG A 298 -5.03 6.07 -14.12
C ARG A 298 -5.20 4.62 -14.58
N PHE A 299 -4.52 3.70 -13.91
CA PHE A 299 -4.60 2.27 -14.20
C PHE A 299 -5.99 1.70 -14.03
N ILE A 300 -6.65 1.98 -12.91
CA ILE A 300 -8.00 1.48 -12.66
C ILE A 300 -8.97 2.07 -13.69
N HIS A 301 -8.82 3.33 -14.08
CA HIS A 301 -9.64 3.91 -15.14
C HIS A 301 -9.43 3.25 -16.49
N ALA A 302 -8.19 2.90 -16.83
CA ALA A 302 -7.86 2.31 -18.12
C ALA A 302 -8.11 0.79 -18.21
N THR A 303 -8.48 0.14 -17.10
CA THR A 303 -8.70 -1.33 -17.04
C THR A 303 -10.10 -1.74 -16.57
N LYS A 304 -10.99 -0.77 -16.38
CA LYS A 304 -12.44 -1.00 -16.30
C LYS A 304 -13.02 -1.24 -17.68
#